data_AF-A0A7C0U2T8-F1
#
_entry.id   AF-A0A7C0U2T8-F1
#
_cell.length_a   1.000
_cell.length_b   1.000
_cell.length_c   1.000
_cell.angle_alpha   90.00
_cell.angle_beta   90.00
_cell.angle_gamma   90.00
#
_symmetry.space_group_name_H-M   'P 1'
#
loop_
_entity.id
_entity.type
_entity.pdbx_description
1 polymer ?
#
loop_
_entity_poly.entity_id
_entity_poly.type
_entity_poly.pdbx_seq_one_letter_code
_entity_poly.pdbx_strand_id
1 'polypeptide(L)' 'MIGISTVWRSKLIENGKELLKALSSLPFSALELDFRISESAFKEIKKQLKKNWQVLSIHNYFPRPD' A
#
# COMPACT_ATOMS: atom_id res chain seq x y z
N MET A 1 -12.32 0.64 14.26
CA MET A 1 -11.09 0.63 13.46
C MET A 1 -11.42 1.16 12.08
N ILE A 2 -10.67 2.14 11.55
CA ILE A 2 -10.94 2.74 10.23
C ILE A 2 -9.75 2.44 9.33
N GLY A 3 -10.01 1.80 8.20
CA GLY A 3 -9.02 1.54 7.15
C GLY A 3 -9.16 2.51 5.99
N ILE A 4 -8.09 2.65 5.20
CA ILE A 4 -8.11 3.40 3.95
C ILE A 4 -7.67 2.52 2.78
N SER A 5 -8.36 2.63 1.65
CA SER A 5 -7.91 2.04 0.39
C SER A 5 -6.76 2.84 -0.21
N THR A 6 -5.75 2.15 -0.72
CA THR A 6 -4.59 2.79 -1.39
C THR A 6 -4.89 3.24 -2.83
N VAL A 7 -6.12 3.02 -3.34
CA VAL A 7 -6.54 3.34 -4.72
C VAL A 7 -6.36 4.81 -5.11
N TRP A 8 -6.52 5.74 -4.16
CA TRP A 8 -6.36 7.18 -4.42
C TRP A 8 -4.90 7.58 -4.70
N ARG A 9 -3.94 6.72 -4.32
CA ARG A 9 -2.51 7.00 -4.41
C ARG A 9 -1.76 6.05 -5.34
N SER A 10 -2.18 4.79 -5.46
CA SER A 10 -1.46 3.71 -6.14
C SER A 10 -1.11 3.98 -7.61
N LYS A 11 -1.90 4.80 -8.33
CA LYS A 11 -1.61 5.19 -9.73
C LYS A 11 -0.55 6.29 -9.85
N LEU A 12 -0.29 7.04 -8.78
CA LEU A 12 0.54 8.23 -8.79
C LEU A 12 1.95 7.98 -8.23
N ILE A 13 2.22 6.78 -7.75
CA ILE A 13 3.51 6.42 -7.15
C ILE A 13 4.39 5.73 -8.19
N GLU A 14 5.70 6.03 -8.15
CA GLU A 14 6.69 5.33 -8.98
C GLU A 14 7.32 4.14 -8.25
N ASN A 15 7.31 4.17 -6.91
CA ASN A 15 7.94 3.16 -6.07
C ASN A 15 7.23 3.03 -4.71
N GLY A 16 7.66 2.05 -3.92
CA GLY A 16 7.06 1.75 -2.62
C GLY A 16 7.26 2.85 -1.58
N LYS A 17 8.41 3.52 -1.60
CA LYS A 17 8.73 4.58 -0.62
C LYS A 17 7.76 5.75 -0.69
N GLU A 18 7.30 6.10 -1.89
CA GLU A 18 6.29 7.15 -2.07
C GLU A 18 4.94 6.80 -1.46
N LEU A 19 4.54 5.52 -1.54
CA LEU A 19 3.33 5.05 -0.88
C LEU A 19 3.47 5.14 0.63
N LEU A 20 4.60 4.69 1.21
CA LEU A 20 4.83 4.79 2.64
C LEU A 20 4.80 6.23 3.13
N LYS A 21 5.43 7.16 2.39
CA LYS A 21 5.41 8.58 2.73
C LYS A 21 3.99 9.14 2.74
N ALA A 22 3.17 8.79 1.75
CA ALA A 22 1.78 9.23 1.66
C ALA A 22 0.90 8.64 2.77
N LEU A 23 1.17 7.40 3.19
CA LEU A 23 0.42 6.74 4.27
C LEU A 23 0.81 7.28 5.65
N SER A 24 2.09 7.57 5.88
CA SER A 24 2.58 8.10 7.17
C SER A 24 2.00 9.47 7.54
N SER A 25 1.52 10.24 6.57
CA SER A 25 0.86 11.54 6.83
C SER A 25 -0.63 11.41 7.16
N LEU A 26 -1.19 10.19 7.20
CA LEU A 26 -2.61 9.95 7.43
C LEU A 26 -2.85 9.24 8.77
N PRO A 27 -3.98 9.50 9.44
CA PRO A 27 -4.28 8.95 10.76
C PRO A 27 -4.87 7.53 10.70
N PHE A 28 -4.58 6.74 9.66
CA PHE A 28 -5.13 5.39 9.49
C PHE A 28 -4.12 4.31 9.92
N SER A 29 -4.60 3.34 10.69
CA SER A 29 -3.81 2.18 11.15
C SER A 29 -4.08 0.90 10.37
N ALA A 30 -5.01 0.95 9.41
CA ALA A 30 -5.39 -0.19 8.59
C ALA A 30 -5.50 0.18 7.10
N LEU A 31 -5.18 -0.76 6.21
CA LEU A 31 -5.02 -0.51 4.78
C LEU A 31 -5.72 -1.56 3.93
N GLU A 32 -6.24 -1.13 2.79
CA GLU A 32 -6.61 -1.99 1.67
C GLU A 32 -5.65 -1.74 0.51
N LEU A 33 -4.99 -2.80 0.02
CA LEU A 33 -3.93 -2.68 -1.00
C LEU A 33 -4.51 -2.81 -2.41
N ASP A 34 -4.33 -1.76 -3.22
CA ASP A 34 -4.81 -1.67 -4.59
C ASP A 34 -3.90 -2.46 -5.55
N PHE A 35 -4.52 -3.11 -6.53
CA PHE A 35 -3.83 -3.99 -7.49
C PHE A 35 -2.72 -3.29 -8.28
N ARG A 36 -2.76 -1.95 -8.44
CA ARG A 36 -1.78 -1.20 -9.24
C ARG A 36 -0.41 -1.08 -8.58
N ILE A 37 -0.28 -1.43 -7.30
CA ILE A 37 1.03 -1.52 -6.64
C ILE A 37 1.83 -2.63 -7.31
N SER A 38 2.98 -2.28 -7.88
CA SER A 38 3.83 -3.23 -8.58
C SER A 38 4.53 -4.21 -7.63
N GLU A 39 5.03 -5.32 -8.16
CA GLU A 39 5.75 -6.32 -7.38
C GLU A 39 7.03 -5.73 -6.75
N SER A 40 7.80 -4.97 -7.53
CA SER A 40 8.94 -4.16 -7.08
C SER A 40 8.56 -3.24 -5.91
N ALA A 41 7.53 -2.41 -6.06
CA ALA A 41 7.07 -1.50 -5.01
C ALA A 41 6.57 -2.25 -3.77
N PHE A 42 5.86 -3.37 -3.94
CA PHE A 42 5.38 -4.18 -2.82
C PHE A 42 6.55 -4.79 -2.03
N LYS A 43 7.58 -5.30 -2.71
CA LYS A 43 8.80 -5.84 -2.06
C LYS A 43 9.49 -4.78 -1.20
N GLU A 44 9.54 -3.52 -1.64
CA GLU A 44 10.12 -2.41 -0.88
C GLU A 44 9.38 -2.11 0.43
N ILE A 45 8.05 -2.20 0.43
CA ILE A 45 7.21 -1.76 1.56
C ILE A 45 6.74 -2.89 2.47
N LYS A 46 6.85 -4.15 2.04
CA LYS A 46 6.27 -5.31 2.73
C LYS A 46 6.67 -5.39 4.21
N LYS A 47 7.93 -5.06 4.53
CA LYS A 47 8.42 -5.09 5.92
C LYS A 47 7.79 -3.99 6.78
N GLN A 48 7.62 -2.80 6.23
CA GLN A 48 7.05 -1.63 6.90
C GLN A 48 5.54 -1.78 7.07
N LEU A 49 4.85 -2.30 6.06
CA LEU A 49 3.42 -2.63 6.15
C LEU A 49 3.15 -3.53 7.34
N LYS A 50 3.90 -4.64 7.48
CA LYS A 50 3.75 -5.58 8.62
C LYS A 50 4.01 -4.95 10.00
N LYS A 51 4.76 -3.86 10.09
CA LYS A 51 5.10 -3.21 11.36
C LYS A 51 4.09 -2.14 11.76
N ASN A 52 3.62 -1.36 10.78
CA ASN A 52 2.94 -0.09 11.04
C ASN A 52 1.44 -0.12 10.72
N TRP A 53 0.98 -1.05 9.89
CA TRP A 53 -0.41 -1.10 9.43
C TRP A 53 -0.98 -2.51 9.41
N GLN A 54 -2.26 -2.64 9.76
CA GLN A 54 -3.02 -3.85 9.52
C GLN A 54 -3.50 -3.88 8.07
N VAL A 55 -3.13 -4.90 7.29
CA VAL A 55 -3.70 -5.11 5.95
C VAL A 55 -5.05 -5.80 6.08
N LEU A 56 -6.13 -5.12 5.72
CA LEU A 56 -7.50 -5.63 5.79
C LEU A 56 -7.87 -6.44 4.55
N SER A 57 -7.44 -5.96 3.39
CA SER A 57 -7.74 -6.58 2.10
C SER A 57 -6.62 -6.32 1.10
N ILE A 58 -6.56 -7.18 0.09
CA ILE A 58 -5.81 -6.99 -1.14
C ILE A 58 -6.78 -7.11 -2.31
N HIS A 59 -6.65 -6.27 -3.32
CA HIS A 59 -7.42 -6.42 -4.54
C HIS A 59 -6.98 -7.68 -5.30
N ASN A 60 -7.89 -8.31 -6.05
CA ASN A 60 -7.52 -9.42 -6.92
C ASN A 60 -6.49 -8.97 -7.97
N TYR A 61 -5.56 -9.86 -8.34
CA TYR A 61 -4.36 -9.58 -9.17
C TYR A 61 -3.31 -8.68 -8.49
N PHE A 62 -3.01 -8.96 -7.22
CA PHE A 62 -2.02 -8.22 -6.41
C PHE A 62 -0.82 -9.08 -5.99
N PRO A 63 0.42 -8.54 -6.02
CA PRO A 63 0.79 -7.27 -6.63
C PRO A 63 0.73 -7.34 -8.17
N ARG A 64 0.68 -6.19 -8.84
CA ARG A 64 0.81 -6.15 -10.31
C ARG A 64 2.22 -6.64 -10.70
N PRO A 65 2.35 -7.62 -11.62
CA PRO A 65 3.65 -7.97 -12.18
C PRO A 65 4.36 -6.75 -12.79
N ASP A 66 5.68 -6.68 -12.64
CA ASP A 66 6.53 -5.71 -13.35
C ASP A 66 6.75 -6.10 -14.82
#